data_AF-A0A5J4DQY4-F1
#
_entry.id   AF-A0A5J4DQY4-F1
#
_cell.length_a   1.000
_cell.length_b   1.000
_cell.length_c   1.000
_cell.angle_alpha   90.00
_cell.angle_beta   90.00
_cell.angle_gamma   90.00
#
_symmetry.space_group_name_H-M   'P 1'
#
loop_
_entity.id
_entity.type
_entity.pdbx_description
1 polymer ?
#
loop_
_entity_poly.entity_id
_entity_poly.type
_entity_poly.pdbx_seq_one_letter_code
_entity_poly.pdbx_strand_id
1 'polypeptide(L)'
;MKHIQSLIKKALEQRYMELKRNGVNVTDTRSLSQLLRLRDYVLRQNRRSAKPLFTAIRIHYALSMLESHGITSFLRFCGRTSKKKGVGIKDLFENDSNFTQAILLAKAAQEKGIEHSKIPKLKEILQSISGKALVFTSYRDSVEVIHKNLTEMGIKAGFLIGKAGETGLKQKKQIQTIQDFRDGLYTVLIATRVGEEGLDISEVSHVIFYDNVPSSIRYIQRRGRTGRKDSGKLIVLIAKDTIDETYYWIGKRKMTSAKNMGDKMSKVLQKQTNKPKAALDAYF
;
A
#
# COMPACT_ATOMS: atom_id res chain seq x y z
N MET A 1 17.42 -3.57 -11.87
CA MET A 1 16.24 -2.82 -11.37
C MET A 1 16.28 -1.32 -11.68
N LYS A 2 17.34 -0.57 -11.32
CA LYS A 2 17.40 0.90 -11.55
C LYS A 2 17.15 1.34 -13.00
N HIS A 3 17.65 0.60 -13.99
CA HIS A 3 17.40 0.93 -15.40
C HIS A 3 15.92 0.80 -15.80
N ILE A 4 15.24 -0.27 -15.36
CA ILE A 4 13.79 -0.46 -15.55
C ILE A 4 13.01 0.69 -14.90
N GLN A 5 13.38 1.06 -13.67
CA GLN A 5 12.79 2.18 -12.94
C GLN A 5 12.94 3.50 -13.71
N SER A 6 14.11 3.76 -14.30
CA SER A 6 14.38 4.95 -15.11
C SER A 6 13.45 5.02 -16.34
N LEU A 7 13.26 3.91 -17.05
CA LEU A 7 12.34 3.84 -18.19
C LEU A 7 10.88 4.12 -17.78
N ILE A 8 10.41 3.50 -16.69
CA ILE A 8 9.05 3.75 -16.18
C ILE A 8 8.88 5.22 -15.76
N LYS A 9 9.91 5.83 -15.13
CA LYS A 9 9.91 7.25 -14.76
C LYS A 9 9.86 8.16 -16.01
N LYS A 10 10.60 7.85 -17.07
CA LYS A 10 10.53 8.58 -18.35
C LYS A 10 9.14 8.50 -19.00
N ALA A 11 8.54 7.31 -19.03
CA ALA A 11 7.16 7.14 -19.51
C ALA A 11 6.18 8.00 -18.69
N LEU A 12 6.35 8.03 -17.36
CA LEU A 12 5.54 8.85 -16.48
C LEU A 12 5.69 10.35 -16.78
N GLU A 13 6.93 10.82 -16.94
CA GLU A 13 7.25 12.21 -17.26
C GLU A 13 6.58 12.69 -18.55
N GLN A 14 6.59 11.86 -19.59
CA GLN A 14 5.91 12.14 -20.85
C GLN A 14 4.42 12.42 -20.62
N ARG A 15 3.73 11.62 -19.80
CA ARG A 15 2.31 11.84 -19.48
C ARG A 15 2.06 13.11 -18.68
N TYR A 16 2.94 13.46 -17.75
CA TYR A 16 2.82 14.73 -17.03
C TYR A 16 3.02 15.93 -17.97
N MET A 17 3.95 15.85 -18.91
CA MET A 17 4.12 16.89 -19.94
C MET A 17 2.89 17.01 -20.84
N GLU A 18 2.32 15.90 -21.29
CA GLU A 18 1.07 15.90 -22.07
C GLU A 18 -0.10 16.51 -21.28
N LEU A 19 -0.25 16.19 -19.99
CA LEU A 19 -1.28 16.79 -19.13
C LEU A 19 -1.12 18.31 -19.02
N LYS A 20 0.12 18.79 -18.80
CA LYS A 20 0.42 20.24 -18.76
C LYS A 20 0.10 20.92 -20.10
N ARG A 21 0.51 20.33 -21.22
CA ARG A 21 0.19 20.84 -22.58
C ARG A 21 -1.31 20.92 -22.84
N ASN A 22 -2.07 19.98 -22.28
CA ASN A 22 -3.53 19.97 -22.39
C ASN A 22 -4.24 20.92 -21.40
N GLY A 23 -3.50 21.73 -20.63
CA GLY A 23 -4.04 22.71 -19.69
C GLY A 23 -4.52 22.11 -18.37
N VAL A 24 -4.05 20.91 -18.00
CA VAL A 24 -4.36 20.32 -16.68
C VAL A 24 -3.33 20.79 -15.67
N ASN A 25 -3.80 21.41 -14.58
CA ASN A 25 -2.93 21.87 -13.50
C ASN A 25 -2.41 20.68 -12.66
N VAL A 26 -1.20 20.22 -12.98
CA VAL A 26 -0.47 19.19 -12.24
C VAL A 26 0.77 19.79 -11.60
N THR A 27 0.98 19.51 -10.32
CA THR A 27 2.13 20.01 -9.55
C THR A 27 3.36 19.15 -9.80
N ASP A 28 4.56 19.71 -9.59
CA ASP A 28 5.82 19.01 -9.83
C ASP A 28 6.11 17.86 -8.86
N THR A 29 5.37 17.78 -7.75
CA THR A 29 5.44 16.66 -6.79
C THR A 29 4.88 15.34 -7.36
N ARG A 30 4.30 15.36 -8.58
CA ARG A 30 3.88 14.20 -9.39
C ARG A 30 3.20 13.09 -8.58
N SER A 31 2.23 13.45 -7.73
CA SER A 31 1.59 12.49 -6.83
C SER A 31 0.45 11.72 -7.49
N LEU A 32 0.38 10.40 -7.25
CA LEU A 32 -0.78 9.58 -7.66
C LEU A 32 -2.10 10.16 -7.12
N SER A 33 -2.12 10.63 -5.88
CA SER A 33 -3.32 11.20 -5.24
C SER A 33 -3.89 12.41 -5.99
N GLN A 34 -3.03 13.23 -6.59
CA GLN A 34 -3.44 14.35 -7.42
C GLN A 34 -4.09 13.87 -8.71
N LEU A 35 -3.48 12.91 -9.42
CA LEU A 35 -4.05 12.34 -10.64
C LEU A 35 -5.42 11.71 -10.39
N LEU A 36 -5.59 11.01 -9.26
CA LEU A 36 -6.88 10.42 -8.90
C LEU A 36 -7.98 11.48 -8.73
N ARG A 37 -7.67 12.64 -8.13
CA ARG A 37 -8.63 13.75 -7.96
C ARG A 37 -8.99 14.45 -9.27
N LEU A 38 -8.12 14.38 -10.28
CA LEU A 38 -8.35 15.01 -11.58
C LEU A 38 -9.29 14.21 -12.50
N ARG A 39 -9.68 12.99 -12.14
CA ARG A 39 -10.50 12.10 -12.99
C ARG A 39 -11.82 12.74 -13.43
N ASP A 40 -12.60 13.23 -12.48
CA ASP A 40 -13.92 13.78 -12.77
C ASP A 40 -13.83 15.03 -13.63
N TYR A 41 -12.88 15.92 -13.31
CA TYR A 41 -12.59 17.10 -14.11
C TYR A 41 -12.19 16.72 -15.55
N VAL A 42 -11.26 15.79 -15.72
CA VAL A 42 -10.80 15.36 -17.06
C VAL A 42 -11.91 14.69 -17.85
N LEU A 43 -12.72 13.84 -17.23
CA LEU A 43 -13.81 13.13 -17.92
C LEU A 43 -14.95 14.06 -18.35
N ARG A 44 -15.24 15.11 -17.57
CA ARG A 44 -16.35 16.05 -17.83
C ARG A 44 -15.92 17.26 -18.65
N GLN A 45 -14.76 17.84 -18.35
CA GLN A 45 -14.35 19.16 -18.84
C GLN A 45 -13.13 19.14 -19.76
N ASN A 46 -12.28 18.10 -19.73
CA ASN A 46 -11.04 18.05 -20.52
C ASN A 46 -10.75 16.65 -21.07
N ARG A 47 -11.64 16.16 -21.93
CA ARG A 47 -11.60 14.77 -22.43
C ARG A 47 -10.32 14.41 -23.19
N ARG A 48 -9.68 15.38 -23.87
CA ARG A 48 -8.37 15.17 -24.52
C ARG A 48 -7.28 14.70 -23.55
N SER A 49 -7.44 14.99 -22.25
CA SER A 49 -6.50 14.58 -21.20
C SER A 49 -6.79 13.20 -20.61
N ALA A 50 -7.86 12.51 -21.04
CA ALA A 50 -8.22 11.21 -20.48
C ALA A 50 -7.11 10.17 -20.68
N LYS A 51 -6.59 10.04 -21.91
CA LYS A 51 -5.49 9.11 -22.22
C LYS A 51 -4.24 9.35 -21.37
N PRO A 52 -3.64 10.57 -21.34
CA PRO A 52 -2.46 10.79 -20.51
C PRO A 52 -2.74 10.65 -19.01
N LEU A 53 -3.94 11.02 -18.53
CA LEU A 53 -4.30 10.85 -17.12
C LEU A 53 -4.35 9.37 -16.72
N PHE A 54 -5.13 8.56 -17.43
CA PHE A 54 -5.33 7.16 -17.06
C PHE A 54 -4.08 6.31 -17.29
N THR A 55 -3.24 6.65 -18.28
CA THR A 55 -1.93 6.00 -18.45
C THR A 55 -0.95 6.42 -17.35
N ALA A 56 -0.87 7.70 -16.98
CA ALA A 56 -0.04 8.15 -15.86
C ALA A 56 -0.39 7.45 -14.54
N ILE A 57 -1.69 7.26 -14.26
CA ILE A 57 -2.15 6.52 -13.08
C ILE A 57 -1.65 5.06 -13.11
N ARG A 58 -1.72 4.38 -14.26
CA ARG A 58 -1.25 2.99 -14.40
C ARG A 58 0.27 2.91 -14.25
N ILE A 59 1.01 3.84 -14.82
CA ILE A 59 2.46 3.92 -14.70
C ILE A 59 2.86 4.13 -13.23
N HIS A 60 2.14 4.98 -12.48
CA HIS A 60 2.35 5.15 -11.03
C HIS A 60 2.19 3.85 -10.25
N TYR A 61 1.15 3.08 -10.52
CA TYR A 61 0.95 1.77 -9.90
C TYR A 61 2.06 0.79 -10.29
N ALA A 62 2.45 0.77 -11.57
CA ALA A 62 3.52 -0.09 -12.07
C ALA A 62 4.88 0.25 -11.42
N LEU A 63 5.19 1.54 -11.29
CA LEU A 63 6.40 2.01 -10.62
C LEU A 63 6.41 1.59 -9.14
N SER A 64 5.30 1.78 -8.44
CA SER A 64 5.17 1.37 -7.02
C SER A 64 5.30 -0.15 -6.85
N MET A 65 4.76 -0.94 -7.79
CA MET A 65 4.96 -2.39 -7.82
C MET A 65 6.43 -2.77 -7.97
N LEU A 66 7.11 -2.21 -8.97
CA LEU A 66 8.52 -2.51 -9.18
C LEU A 66 9.38 -2.09 -7.98
N GLU A 67 9.16 -0.87 -7.48
CA GLU A 67 9.96 -0.26 -6.43
C GLU A 67 9.76 -0.88 -5.04
N SER A 68 8.54 -1.29 -4.70
CA SER A 68 8.23 -1.77 -3.34
C SER A 68 7.95 -3.28 -3.26
N HIS A 69 7.67 -3.94 -4.39
CA HIS A 69 7.24 -5.35 -4.44
C HIS A 69 8.02 -6.22 -5.40
N GLY A 70 8.78 -5.62 -6.32
CA GLY A 70 9.70 -6.32 -7.20
C GLY A 70 9.18 -6.65 -8.60
N ILE A 71 9.99 -7.42 -9.31
CA ILE A 71 9.86 -7.70 -10.75
C ILE A 71 8.64 -8.59 -11.01
N THR A 72 8.46 -9.67 -10.26
CA THR A 72 7.33 -10.57 -10.47
C THR A 72 6.00 -9.86 -10.26
N SER A 73 5.88 -9.06 -9.20
CA SER A 73 4.68 -8.27 -8.91
C SER A 73 4.39 -7.24 -10.01
N PHE A 74 5.42 -6.55 -10.50
CA PHE A 74 5.32 -5.63 -11.65
C PHE A 74 4.83 -6.35 -12.93
N LEU A 75 5.41 -7.50 -13.27
CA LEU A 75 5.03 -8.25 -14.47
C LEU A 75 3.60 -8.80 -14.37
N ARG A 76 3.18 -9.31 -13.21
CA ARG A 76 1.78 -9.73 -12.97
C ARG A 76 0.82 -8.57 -13.14
N PHE A 77 1.13 -7.41 -12.57
CA PHE A 77 0.34 -6.19 -12.76
C PHE A 77 0.21 -5.83 -14.25
N CYS A 78 1.32 -5.87 -15.00
CA CYS A 78 1.34 -5.55 -16.42
C CYS A 78 0.49 -6.54 -17.23
N GLY A 79 0.70 -7.85 -17.04
CA GLY A 79 -0.04 -8.89 -17.76
C GLY A 79 -1.54 -8.90 -17.46
N ARG A 80 -1.96 -8.57 -16.23
CA ARG A 80 -3.37 -8.41 -15.88
C ARG A 80 -3.97 -7.13 -16.45
N THR A 81 -3.21 -6.04 -16.48
CA THR A 81 -3.71 -4.73 -16.90
C THR A 81 -3.79 -4.61 -18.42
N SER A 82 -2.86 -5.21 -19.17
CA SER A 82 -2.86 -5.20 -20.64
C SER A 82 -4.07 -5.90 -21.25
N LYS A 83 -4.60 -6.93 -20.57
CA LYS A 83 -5.81 -7.67 -21.01
C LYS A 83 -7.12 -6.91 -20.82
N LYS A 84 -7.12 -5.80 -20.08
CA LYS A 84 -8.34 -5.03 -19.81
C LYS A 84 -8.68 -4.09 -20.97
N LYS A 85 -9.96 -3.80 -21.13
CA LYS A 85 -10.43 -2.71 -21.99
C LYS A 85 -10.39 -1.39 -21.21
N GLY A 86 -9.88 -0.32 -21.82
CA GLY A 86 -9.81 0.98 -21.18
C GLY A 86 -8.92 1.97 -21.92
N VAL A 87 -9.18 3.25 -21.67
CA VAL A 87 -8.47 4.36 -22.33
C VAL A 87 -6.97 4.26 -22.09
N GLY A 88 -6.21 4.26 -23.19
CA GLY A 88 -4.75 4.27 -23.23
C GLY A 88 -4.05 2.97 -22.84
N ILE A 89 -4.79 1.85 -22.66
CA ILE A 89 -4.15 0.56 -22.34
C ILE A 89 -3.30 0.09 -23.52
N LYS A 90 -3.89 -0.07 -24.70
CA LYS A 90 -3.17 -0.50 -25.92
C LYS A 90 -1.92 0.36 -26.15
N ASP A 91 -2.10 1.68 -26.09
CA ASP A 91 -1.01 2.63 -26.26
C ASP A 91 0.14 2.44 -25.25
N LEU A 92 -0.19 2.23 -23.97
CA LEU A 92 0.84 2.07 -22.93
C LEU A 92 1.59 0.75 -23.06
N PHE A 93 0.89 -0.35 -23.37
CA PHE A 93 1.47 -1.69 -23.35
C PHE A 93 2.04 -2.15 -24.71
N GLU A 94 1.70 -1.48 -25.81
CA GLU A 94 2.14 -1.84 -27.15
C GLU A 94 2.95 -0.72 -27.84
N ASN A 95 2.62 0.56 -27.61
CA ASN A 95 3.18 1.67 -28.38
C ASN A 95 4.19 2.54 -27.60
N ASP A 96 4.14 2.56 -26.27
CA ASP A 96 5.07 3.33 -25.44
C ASP A 96 6.43 2.63 -25.35
N SER A 97 7.42 3.15 -26.08
CA SER A 97 8.76 2.55 -26.17
C SER A 97 9.47 2.42 -24.83
N ASN A 98 9.28 3.38 -23.92
CA ASN A 98 9.90 3.31 -22.59
C ASN A 98 9.26 2.18 -21.77
N PHE A 99 7.93 2.11 -21.77
CA PHE A 99 7.20 1.16 -20.96
C PHE A 99 7.31 -0.28 -21.48
N THR A 100 7.27 -0.49 -22.79
CA THR A 100 7.48 -1.80 -23.42
C THR A 100 8.91 -2.31 -23.19
N GLN A 101 9.91 -1.44 -23.32
CA GLN A 101 11.30 -1.78 -23.00
C GLN A 101 11.48 -2.13 -21.51
N ALA A 102 10.79 -1.42 -20.62
CA ALA A 102 10.81 -1.73 -19.19
C ALA A 102 10.24 -3.14 -18.92
N ILE A 103 9.15 -3.53 -19.58
CA ILE A 103 8.57 -4.88 -19.48
C ILE A 103 9.54 -5.93 -20.01
N LEU A 104 10.17 -5.71 -21.16
CA LEU A 104 11.15 -6.63 -21.74
C LEU A 104 12.33 -6.89 -20.79
N LEU A 105 12.92 -5.81 -20.27
CA LEU A 105 14.02 -5.90 -19.31
C LEU A 105 13.60 -6.56 -17.99
N ALA A 106 12.36 -6.34 -17.54
CA ALA A 106 11.83 -7.01 -16.36
C ALA A 106 11.68 -8.52 -16.58
N LYS A 107 11.22 -8.97 -17.76
CA LYS A 107 11.16 -10.41 -18.09
C LYS A 107 12.56 -11.03 -18.09
N ALA A 108 13.53 -10.41 -18.76
CA ALA A 108 14.92 -10.87 -18.75
C ALA A 108 15.53 -10.89 -17.34
N ALA A 109 15.16 -9.95 -16.48
CA ALA A 109 15.60 -9.95 -15.08
C ALA A 109 14.94 -11.09 -14.26
N GLN A 110 13.65 -11.38 -14.52
CA GLN A 110 12.94 -12.50 -13.88
C GLN A 110 13.55 -13.85 -14.26
N GLU A 111 13.90 -14.06 -15.53
CA GLU A 111 14.57 -15.28 -16.01
C GLU A 111 15.92 -15.50 -15.32
N LYS A 112 16.60 -14.41 -14.94
CA LYS A 112 17.85 -14.44 -14.15
C LYS A 112 17.63 -14.59 -12.64
N GLY A 113 16.38 -14.80 -12.20
CA GLY A 113 16.03 -14.92 -10.78
C GLY A 113 16.17 -13.62 -9.98
N ILE A 114 16.24 -12.45 -10.63
CA ILE A 114 16.36 -11.16 -9.95
C ILE A 114 15.00 -10.80 -9.36
N GLU A 115 14.96 -10.57 -8.04
CA GLU A 115 13.76 -10.17 -7.33
C GLU A 115 14.07 -9.16 -6.21
N HIS A 116 13.03 -8.57 -5.62
CA HIS A 116 13.17 -7.58 -4.55
C HIS A 116 13.71 -8.18 -3.24
N SER A 117 14.67 -7.50 -2.64
CA SER A 117 15.28 -7.82 -1.34
C SER A 117 14.35 -7.82 -0.12
N LYS A 118 13.08 -7.42 -0.27
CA LYS A 118 12.11 -7.38 0.84
C LYS A 118 11.61 -8.78 1.19
N ILE A 119 11.50 -9.68 0.23
CA ILE A 119 11.09 -11.07 0.48
C ILE A 119 12.08 -11.80 1.40
N PRO A 120 13.40 -11.84 1.12
CA PRO A 120 14.35 -12.48 2.03
C PRO A 120 14.40 -11.77 3.39
N LYS A 121 14.29 -10.44 3.42
CA LYS A 121 14.25 -9.69 4.70
C LYS A 121 12.98 -10.00 5.52
N LEU A 122 11.84 -10.16 4.85
CA LEU A 122 10.59 -10.56 5.49
C LEU A 122 10.74 -11.95 6.12
N LYS A 123 11.33 -12.91 5.40
CA LYS A 123 11.62 -14.24 5.93
C LYS A 123 12.49 -14.16 7.19
N GLU A 124 13.60 -13.43 7.13
CA GLU A 124 14.51 -13.24 8.27
C GLU A 124 13.77 -12.72 9.51
N ILE A 125 12.93 -11.69 9.33
CA ILE A 125 12.11 -11.13 10.41
C ILE A 125 11.13 -12.18 10.95
N LEU A 126 10.41 -12.87 10.08
CA LEU A 126 9.43 -13.89 10.47
C LEU A 126 10.08 -15.06 11.24
N GLN A 127 11.30 -15.45 10.90
CA GLN A 127 12.04 -16.51 11.61
C GLN A 127 12.54 -16.06 12.99
N SER A 128 12.76 -14.76 13.19
CA SER A 128 13.16 -14.20 14.48
C SER A 128 12.00 -14.01 15.47
N ILE A 129 10.76 -14.17 15.01
CA ILE A 129 9.56 -13.90 15.78
C ILE A 129 9.05 -15.19 16.44
N SER A 130 8.75 -15.12 17.74
CA SER A 130 7.92 -16.11 18.41
C SER A 130 6.43 -15.77 18.26
N GLY A 131 5.63 -16.76 17.89
CA GLY A 131 4.17 -16.62 17.72
C GLY A 131 3.72 -16.28 16.30
N LYS A 132 2.51 -15.71 16.19
CA LYS A 132 1.84 -15.47 14.91
C LYS A 132 2.04 -14.05 14.39
N ALA A 133 2.23 -13.91 13.08
CA ALA A 133 2.44 -12.62 12.42
C ALA A 133 1.35 -12.31 11.39
N LEU A 134 0.97 -11.04 11.30
CA LEU A 134 0.09 -10.50 10.27
C LEU A 134 0.89 -9.62 9.31
N VAL A 135 0.94 -9.96 8.03
CA VAL A 135 1.64 -9.21 6.99
C VAL A 135 0.64 -8.48 6.12
N PHE A 136 0.67 -7.15 6.15
CA PHE A 136 -0.18 -6.31 5.31
C PHE A 136 0.56 -5.84 4.05
N THR A 137 -0.16 -5.83 2.93
CA THR A 137 0.28 -5.26 1.66
C THR A 137 -0.86 -4.52 0.96
N SER A 138 -0.57 -3.45 0.25
CA SER A 138 -1.60 -2.65 -0.43
C SER A 138 -2.17 -3.34 -1.67
N TYR A 139 -1.48 -4.34 -2.21
CA TYR A 139 -1.78 -4.88 -3.54
C TYR A 139 -1.99 -6.38 -3.55
N ARG A 140 -3.03 -6.80 -4.28
CA ARG A 140 -3.42 -8.21 -4.39
C ARG A 140 -2.42 -9.06 -5.14
N ASP A 141 -1.87 -8.53 -6.24
CA ASP A 141 -0.86 -9.23 -7.04
C ASP A 141 0.37 -9.58 -6.17
N SER A 142 0.71 -8.71 -5.22
CA SER A 142 1.79 -8.95 -4.27
C SER A 142 1.47 -9.99 -3.19
N VAL A 143 0.21 -10.15 -2.79
CA VAL A 143 -0.17 -11.15 -1.78
C VAL A 143 0.21 -12.55 -2.24
N GLU A 144 -0.12 -12.89 -3.47
CA GLU A 144 0.17 -14.21 -4.05
C GLU A 144 1.68 -14.43 -4.20
N VAL A 145 2.42 -13.40 -4.61
CA VAL A 145 3.88 -13.46 -4.74
C VAL A 145 4.54 -13.67 -3.38
N ILE A 146 4.15 -12.89 -2.37
CA ILE A 146 4.67 -13.02 -1.00
C ILE A 146 4.34 -14.41 -0.44
N HIS A 147 3.08 -14.85 -0.58
CA HIS A 147 2.64 -16.15 -0.12
C HIS A 147 3.46 -17.28 -0.73
N LYS A 148 3.56 -17.32 -2.07
CA LYS A 148 4.32 -18.35 -2.79
C LYS A 148 5.77 -18.40 -2.30
N ASN A 149 6.46 -17.26 -2.28
CA ASN A 149 7.86 -17.20 -1.85
C ASN A 149 8.03 -17.65 -0.39
N LEU A 150 7.17 -17.20 0.53
CA LEU A 150 7.25 -17.61 1.93
C LEU A 150 7.01 -19.11 2.10
N THR A 151 6.03 -19.68 1.40
CA THR A 151 5.76 -21.13 1.44
C THR A 151 6.90 -21.96 0.86
N GLU A 152 7.49 -21.53 -0.26
CA GLU A 152 8.67 -22.18 -0.86
C GLU A 152 9.89 -22.08 0.06
N MET A 153 9.96 -21.03 0.89
CA MET A 153 10.99 -20.84 1.91
C MET A 153 10.70 -21.55 3.24
N GLY A 154 9.64 -22.38 3.30
CA GLY A 154 9.29 -23.20 4.47
C GLY A 154 8.44 -22.49 5.53
N ILE A 155 7.93 -21.28 5.26
CA ILE A 155 7.05 -20.56 6.19
C ILE A 155 5.59 -20.99 5.97
N LYS A 156 4.92 -21.40 7.05
CA LYS A 156 3.48 -21.73 7.04
C LYS A 156 2.63 -20.47 6.95
N ALA A 157 2.41 -20.00 5.73
CA ALA A 157 1.64 -18.79 5.45
C ALA A 157 0.27 -19.13 4.87
N GLY A 158 -0.76 -18.40 5.31
CA GLY A 158 -2.06 -18.28 4.66
C GLY A 158 -2.24 -16.86 4.11
N PHE A 159 -3.27 -16.63 3.29
CA PHE A 159 -3.56 -15.27 2.80
C PHE A 159 -5.05 -14.94 2.70
N LEU A 160 -5.35 -13.64 2.83
CA LEU A 160 -6.70 -13.09 2.78
C LEU A 160 -6.77 -11.86 1.87
N ILE A 161 -7.58 -11.97 0.83
CA ILE A 161 -7.87 -10.94 -0.16
C ILE A 161 -9.37 -10.67 -0.12
N GLY A 162 -9.76 -9.39 -0.10
CA GLY A 162 -11.16 -8.98 -0.04
C GLY A 162 -12.00 -9.49 -1.22
N LYS A 163 -13.32 -9.54 -1.04
CA LYS A 163 -14.28 -10.20 -1.96
C LYS A 163 -14.37 -9.64 -3.38
N ALA A 164 -14.13 -8.34 -3.57
CA ALA A 164 -14.49 -7.67 -4.81
C ALA A 164 -13.60 -8.08 -6.00
N GLY A 165 -14.15 -8.51 -7.13
CA GLY A 165 -13.41 -8.80 -8.37
C GLY A 165 -12.88 -10.25 -8.48
N GLU A 166 -12.37 -10.61 -9.66
CA GLU A 166 -12.00 -12.00 -10.04
C GLU A 166 -11.00 -12.69 -9.09
N THR A 167 -10.13 -11.92 -8.43
CA THR A 167 -9.11 -12.43 -7.49
C THR A 167 -9.55 -12.44 -6.03
N GLY A 168 -10.82 -12.15 -5.75
CA GLY A 168 -11.35 -12.13 -4.38
C GLY A 168 -11.54 -13.53 -3.81
N LEU A 169 -11.28 -13.71 -2.51
CA LEU A 169 -11.60 -14.97 -1.82
C LEU A 169 -13.09 -15.04 -1.48
N LYS A 170 -13.71 -16.20 -1.74
CA LYS A 170 -15.09 -16.49 -1.29
C LYS A 170 -15.17 -16.42 0.23
N GLN A 171 -16.29 -15.94 0.78
CA GLN A 171 -16.48 -15.77 2.23
C GLN A 171 -16.16 -17.07 3.01
N LYS A 172 -16.64 -18.22 2.54
CA LYS A 172 -16.37 -19.52 3.20
C LYS A 172 -14.87 -19.80 3.33
N LYS A 173 -14.09 -19.52 2.28
CA LYS A 173 -12.64 -19.71 2.29
C LYS A 173 -11.93 -18.68 3.17
N GLN A 174 -12.43 -17.45 3.24
CA GLN A 174 -11.92 -16.45 4.18
C GLN A 174 -12.11 -16.90 5.63
N ILE A 175 -13.30 -17.38 5.99
CA ILE A 175 -13.59 -17.92 7.33
C ILE A 175 -12.66 -19.09 7.64
N GLN A 176 -12.51 -20.04 6.70
CA GLN A 176 -11.60 -21.17 6.88
C GLN A 176 -10.16 -20.72 7.11
N THR A 177 -9.62 -19.83 6.28
CA THR A 177 -8.23 -19.37 6.44
C THR A 177 -8.00 -18.63 7.76
N ILE A 178 -9.01 -17.90 8.27
CA ILE A 178 -8.94 -17.28 9.60
C ILE A 178 -8.93 -18.36 10.68
N GLN A 179 -9.77 -19.39 10.54
CA GLN A 179 -9.83 -20.51 11.48
C GLN A 179 -8.51 -21.28 11.49
N ASP A 180 -7.97 -21.63 10.32
CA ASP A 180 -6.67 -22.29 10.16
C ASP A 180 -5.54 -21.47 10.81
N PHE A 181 -5.59 -20.13 10.69
CA PHE A 181 -4.64 -19.24 11.35
C PHE A 181 -4.82 -19.22 12.88
N ARG A 182 -6.06 -19.25 13.38
CA ARG A 182 -6.37 -19.36 14.82
C ARG A 182 -5.93 -20.70 15.39
N ASP A 183 -6.11 -21.78 14.65
CA ASP A 183 -5.73 -23.15 15.04
C ASP A 183 -4.22 -23.40 14.92
N GLY A 184 -3.47 -22.44 14.35
CA GLY A 184 -2.00 -22.51 14.25
C GLY A 184 -1.49 -23.32 13.07
N LEU A 185 -2.35 -23.70 12.13
CA LEU A 185 -1.94 -24.28 10.84
C LEU A 185 -1.07 -23.29 10.05
N TYR A 186 -1.36 -21.99 10.17
CA TYR A 186 -0.55 -20.91 9.64
C TYR A 186 0.04 -20.07 10.78
N THR A 187 1.35 -19.82 10.71
CA THR A 187 2.04 -18.87 11.61
C THR A 187 2.04 -17.46 11.05
N VAL A 188 1.77 -17.30 9.74
CA VAL A 188 1.72 -16.02 9.06
C VAL A 188 0.42 -15.87 8.29
N LEU A 189 -0.26 -14.74 8.44
CA LEU A 189 -1.39 -14.38 7.61
C LEU A 189 -1.04 -13.16 6.77
N ILE A 190 -1.15 -13.27 5.44
CA ILE A 190 -0.89 -12.16 4.51
C ILE A 190 -2.22 -11.55 4.09
N ALA A 191 -2.41 -10.25 4.25
CA ALA A 191 -3.69 -9.60 3.95
C ALA A 191 -3.54 -8.31 3.15
N THR A 192 -4.55 -8.01 2.34
CA THR A 192 -4.74 -6.65 1.81
C THR A 192 -5.50 -5.76 2.78
N ARG A 193 -5.51 -4.44 2.56
CA ARG A 193 -6.31 -3.46 3.34
C ARG A 193 -7.76 -3.87 3.60
N VAL A 194 -8.41 -4.59 2.67
CA VAL A 194 -9.81 -5.03 2.85
C VAL A 194 -9.93 -6.08 3.97
N GLY A 195 -8.85 -6.78 4.30
CA GLY A 195 -8.79 -7.62 5.50
C GLY A 195 -8.61 -6.82 6.79
N GLU A 196 -8.24 -5.54 6.77
CA GLU A 196 -8.09 -4.75 7.99
C GLU A 196 -9.46 -4.47 8.67
N GLU A 197 -10.54 -4.37 7.88
CA GLU A 197 -11.89 -4.11 8.36
C GLU A 197 -12.65 -5.42 8.58
N GLY A 198 -12.82 -5.81 9.85
CA GLY A 198 -13.66 -6.94 10.25
C GLY A 198 -12.92 -8.25 10.55
N LEU A 199 -11.58 -8.29 10.44
CA LEU A 199 -10.79 -9.39 10.97
C LEU A 199 -10.54 -9.19 12.46
N ASP A 200 -11.38 -9.81 13.30
CA ASP A 200 -11.07 -10.00 14.71
C ASP A 200 -10.01 -11.11 14.84
N ILE A 201 -8.76 -10.74 14.62
CA ILE A 201 -7.61 -11.60 14.85
C ILE A 201 -7.00 -11.17 16.18
N SER A 202 -7.69 -11.51 17.26
CA SER A 202 -7.11 -11.49 18.59
C SER A 202 -5.93 -12.48 18.59
N GLU A 203 -4.75 -12.01 19.00
CA GLU A 203 -3.52 -12.81 19.23
C GLU A 203 -2.51 -12.92 18.07
N VAL A 204 -2.11 -11.77 17.50
CA VAL A 204 -0.84 -11.69 16.75
C VAL A 204 0.24 -11.00 17.57
N SER A 205 1.42 -11.62 17.62
CA SER A 205 2.59 -11.04 18.30
C SER A 205 3.22 -9.94 17.46
N HIS A 206 3.09 -10.01 16.13
CA HIS A 206 3.70 -9.05 15.21
C HIS A 206 2.77 -8.66 14.07
N VAL A 207 2.85 -7.39 13.68
CA VAL A 207 2.18 -6.84 12.50
C VAL A 207 3.22 -6.19 11.62
N ILE A 208 3.31 -6.66 10.38
CA ILE A 208 4.34 -6.25 9.42
C ILE A 208 3.66 -5.59 8.22
N PHE A 209 3.97 -4.32 7.96
CA PHE A 209 3.58 -3.65 6.73
C PHE A 209 4.66 -3.86 5.68
N TYR A 210 4.35 -4.62 4.62
CA TYR A 210 5.26 -4.95 3.54
C TYR A 210 5.54 -3.74 2.62
N ASP A 211 4.52 -2.94 2.38
CA ASP A 211 4.62 -1.64 1.73
C ASP A 211 4.02 -0.57 2.62
N ASN A 212 4.34 0.69 2.33
CA ASN A 212 3.85 1.76 3.17
C ASN A 212 2.35 1.97 2.97
N VAL A 213 1.59 1.60 3.97
CA VAL A 213 0.15 1.79 4.02
C VAL A 213 -0.12 3.09 4.79
N PRO A 214 -0.65 4.17 4.17
CA PRO A 214 -1.12 5.35 4.89
C PRO A 214 -2.10 5.08 6.05
N SER A 215 -2.77 3.91 6.07
CA SER A 215 -3.62 3.43 7.16
C SER A 215 -2.87 2.69 8.28
N SER A 216 -1.56 2.42 8.17
CA SER A 216 -0.76 1.86 9.27
C SER A 216 -0.87 2.71 10.55
N ILE A 217 -0.99 4.04 10.39
CA ILE A 217 -1.31 4.98 11.47
C ILE A 217 -2.68 4.69 12.09
N ARG A 218 -3.71 4.43 11.28
CA ARG A 218 -5.05 4.08 11.78
C ARG A 218 -5.03 2.74 12.53
N TYR A 219 -4.28 1.76 12.03
CA TYR A 219 -4.07 0.48 12.72
C TYR A 219 -3.41 0.69 14.09
N ILE A 220 -2.33 1.48 14.15
CA ILE A 220 -1.67 1.86 15.41
C ILE A 220 -2.65 2.53 16.38
N GLN A 221 -3.44 3.49 15.89
CA GLN A 221 -4.44 4.21 16.70
C GLN A 221 -5.57 3.32 17.21
N ARG A 222 -6.04 2.35 16.41
CA ARG A 222 -7.07 1.38 16.82
C ARG A 222 -6.55 0.44 17.91
N ARG A 223 -5.32 -0.07 17.77
CA ARG A 223 -4.70 -0.91 18.80
C ARG A 223 -4.50 -0.15 20.12
N GLY A 224 -4.13 1.13 20.06
CA GLY A 224 -3.98 1.98 21.25
C GLY A 224 -5.27 2.18 22.05
N ARG A 225 -6.45 1.87 21.49
CA ARG A 225 -7.74 2.00 22.16
C ARG A 225 -8.22 0.75 22.91
N THR A 226 -7.57 -0.41 22.74
CA THR A 226 -8.08 -1.68 23.29
C THR A 226 -7.45 -2.11 24.62
N GLY A 227 -6.53 -1.34 25.19
CA GLY A 227 -6.04 -1.53 26.57
C GLY A 227 -5.34 -2.87 26.88
N ARG A 228 -5.09 -3.73 25.89
CA ARG A 228 -4.48 -5.06 26.10
C ARG A 228 -2.97 -4.94 26.32
N LYS A 229 -2.48 -5.57 27.40
CA LYS A 229 -1.10 -5.48 27.93
C LYS A 229 -0.01 -6.10 27.05
N ASP A 230 -0.33 -6.98 26.09
CA ASP A 230 0.63 -7.47 25.11
C ASP A 230 0.65 -6.61 23.84
N SER A 231 1.49 -5.58 23.87
CA SER A 231 1.76 -4.73 22.72
C SER A 231 2.60 -5.48 21.68
N GLY A 232 1.98 -6.36 20.90
CA GLY A 232 2.58 -6.93 19.71
C GLY A 232 3.29 -5.87 18.87
N LYS A 233 4.44 -6.25 18.31
CA LYS A 233 5.36 -5.30 17.67
C LYS A 233 4.89 -4.96 16.27
N LEU A 234 5.08 -3.71 15.88
CA LEU A 234 4.78 -3.24 14.53
C LEU A 234 6.07 -2.99 13.77
N ILE A 235 6.16 -3.55 12.57
CA ILE A 235 7.33 -3.45 11.69
C ILE A 235 6.84 -2.91 10.34
N VAL A 236 7.60 -1.99 9.74
CA VAL A 236 7.33 -1.47 8.40
C VAL A 236 8.56 -1.71 7.55
N LEU A 237 8.40 -2.41 6.43
CA LEU A 237 9.48 -2.61 5.46
C LEU A 237 9.56 -1.40 4.53
N ILE A 238 10.76 -0.85 4.41
CA ILE A 238 11.04 0.33 3.59
C ILE A 238 12.16 -0.03 2.61
N ALA A 239 11.89 0.06 1.31
CA ALA A 239 12.95 0.05 0.31
C ALA A 239 13.58 1.46 0.25
N LYS A 240 14.91 1.52 0.32
CA LYS A 240 15.64 2.79 0.21
C LYS A 240 15.55 3.36 -1.19
N ASP A 241 15.57 4.69 -1.31
CA ASP A 241 15.50 5.41 -2.60
C ASP A 241 14.23 5.11 -3.43
N THR A 242 13.13 4.76 -2.76
CA THR A 242 11.84 4.49 -3.41
C THR A 242 10.69 5.30 -2.82
N ILE A 243 9.50 5.11 -3.39
CA ILE A 243 8.26 5.69 -2.86
C ILE A 243 8.00 5.33 -1.39
N ASP A 244 8.54 4.22 -0.86
CA ASP A 244 8.36 3.83 0.54
C ASP A 244 8.92 4.88 1.51
N GLU A 245 10.11 5.43 1.23
CA GLU A 245 10.71 6.49 2.04
C GLU A 245 9.86 7.76 2.04
N THR A 246 9.36 8.14 0.86
CA THR A 246 8.47 9.30 0.72
C THR A 246 7.25 9.16 1.63
N TYR A 247 6.60 8.00 1.60
CA TYR A 247 5.47 7.72 2.48
C TYR A 247 5.87 7.63 3.95
N TYR A 248 7.07 7.14 4.27
CA TYR A 248 7.56 7.07 5.65
C TYR A 248 7.68 8.46 6.26
N TRP A 249 8.30 9.39 5.52
CA TRP A 249 8.43 10.78 5.95
C TRP A 249 7.10 11.52 6.03
N ILE A 250 6.15 11.22 5.12
CA ILE A 250 4.78 11.75 5.22
C ILE A 250 4.09 11.21 6.49
N GLY A 251 4.20 9.92 6.77
CA GLY A 251 3.63 9.28 7.94
C GLY A 251 4.19 9.85 9.24
N LYS A 252 5.52 9.95 9.33
CA LYS A 252 6.23 10.53 10.48
C LYS A 252 5.77 11.97 10.76
N ARG A 253 5.69 12.82 9.73
CA ARG A 253 5.18 14.20 9.84
C ARG A 253 3.75 14.26 10.37
N LYS A 254 2.86 13.38 9.88
CA LYS A 254 1.47 13.29 10.36
C LYS A 254 1.39 12.86 11.82
N MET A 255 2.20 11.87 12.25
CA MET A 255 2.24 11.44 13.64
C MET A 255 2.73 12.57 14.57
N THR A 256 3.82 13.26 14.20
CA THR A 256 4.31 14.42 14.97
C THR A 256 3.25 15.51 15.08
N SER A 257 2.56 15.81 13.98
CA SER A 257 1.48 16.81 13.97
C SER A 257 0.31 16.39 14.87
N ALA A 258 -0.09 15.12 14.82
CA ALA A 258 -1.16 14.57 15.67
C ALA A 258 -0.79 14.61 17.16
N LYS A 259 0.45 14.26 17.51
CA LYS A 259 0.95 14.35 18.89
C LYS A 259 0.92 15.79 19.39
N ASN A 260 1.42 16.74 18.60
CA ASN A 260 1.40 18.16 18.94
C ASN A 260 -0.03 18.70 19.12
N MET A 261 -0.99 18.25 18.30
CA MET A 261 -2.40 18.60 18.47
C MET A 261 -2.99 18.01 19.75
N GLY A 262 -2.69 16.74 20.06
CA GLY A 262 -3.09 16.09 21.31
C GLY A 262 -2.57 16.84 22.53
N ASP A 263 -1.28 17.17 22.56
CA ASP A 263 -0.65 17.93 23.65
C ASP A 263 -1.30 19.32 23.83
N LYS A 264 -1.63 20.00 22.72
CA LYS A 264 -2.37 21.28 22.76
C LYS A 264 -3.78 21.10 23.32
N MET A 265 -4.53 20.10 22.88
CA MET A 265 -5.89 19.84 23.37
C MET A 265 -5.89 19.47 24.85
N SER A 266 -4.96 18.63 25.31
CA SER A 266 -4.83 18.30 26.73
C SER A 266 -4.54 19.54 27.59
N LYS A 267 -3.69 20.45 27.12
CA LYS A 267 -3.44 21.74 27.79
C LYS A 267 -4.67 22.65 27.84
N VAL A 268 -5.48 22.68 26.76
CA VAL A 268 -6.74 23.45 26.72
C VAL A 268 -7.77 22.86 27.68
N LEU A 269 -7.91 21.53 27.73
CA LEU A 269 -8.81 20.84 28.64
C LEU A 269 -8.41 21.07 30.11
N GLN A 270 -7.11 20.97 30.45
CA GLN A 270 -6.61 21.29 31.79
C GLN A 270 -6.87 22.75 32.20
N LYS A 271 -6.75 23.70 31.27
CA LYS A 271 -7.11 25.11 31.52
C LYS A 271 -8.62 25.30 31.71
N GLN A 272 -9.47 24.50 31.07
CA GLN A 272 -10.92 24.56 31.24
C GLN A 272 -11.38 23.90 32.54
N THR A 273 -10.74 22.81 32.99
CA THR A 273 -11.02 22.19 34.30
C THR A 273 -10.58 23.06 35.48
N ASN A 274 -9.56 23.90 35.29
CA ASN A 274 -9.09 24.86 36.31
C ASN A 274 -9.84 26.21 36.28
N LYS A 275 -10.79 26.41 35.38
CA LYS A 275 -11.74 27.53 35.54
C LYS A 275 -12.75 27.14 36.62
N PRO A 276 -13.00 28.00 37.63
CA PRO A 276 -14.04 27.73 38.60
C PRO A 276 -15.35 27.51 37.83
N LYS A 277 -16.01 26.38 38.07
CA LYS A 277 -17.37 26.18 37.58
C LYS A 277 -18.19 27.29 38.24
N ALA A 278 -18.74 28.20 37.44
CA ALA A 278 -19.81 29.06 37.94
C ALA A 278 -20.93 28.12 38.40
N ALA A 279 -21.16 28.07 39.71
CA ALA A 279 -22.27 27.33 40.28
C ALA A 279 -23.55 27.87 39.65
N LEU A 280 -24.44 26.96 39.24
CA LEU A 280 -25.79 27.30 38.78
C LEU A 280 -26.64 27.96 39.88
N ASP A 281 -26.15 27.93 41.13
CA ASP A 281 -26.77 28.52 42.31
C ASP A 281 -26.59 30.05 42.38
N ALA A 282 -25.98 30.69 41.37
CA ALA A 282 -25.90 32.15 41.28
C ALA A 282 -27.15 32.80 40.63
N TYR A 283 -28.20 32.02 40.35
CA TYR A 283 -29.40 32.49 39.65
C TYR A 283 -30.75 32.12 40.28
N PHE A 284 -30.79 31.54 41.50
CA PHE A 284 -32.03 31.36 42.26
C PHE A 284 -31.80 31.45 43.77
#